data_AF-A0A966BDB3-F1
#
_entry.id   AF-A0A966BDB3-F1
#
_cell.length_a   1.000
_cell.length_b   1.000
_cell.length_c   1.000
_cell.angle_alpha   90.00
_cell.angle_beta   90.00
_cell.angle_gamma   90.00
#
_symmetry.space_group_name_H-M   'P 1'
#
loop_
_entity.id
_entity.type
_entity.pdbx_description
1 polymer ?
#
loop_
_entity_poly.entity_id
_entity_poly.type
_entity_poly.pdbx_seq_one_letter_code
_entity_poly.pdbx_strand_id
1 'polypeptide(L)'
;MTATAIAVGSAMLVMMDIATALGVLGLNHEADWTEVRAMHRAAIRRSHPDAGGSTDRAAQINQAFGLLEQVTNGGRNPLPPPTPAKNSSGLPNEGSPATVFGTDSPAELLLLLAGVGHDVGEVVSVDVQSGLLEIIVGSEPRIAQLTVAVGERTKDGISVAFTLESLGVAAPPPIGEVVNDLLRRHHARQER
;
A
#
# COMPACT_ATOMS: atom_id res chain seq x y z
N MET A 1 40.43 10.07 -6.62
CA MET A 1 39.14 10.36 -5.97
C MET A 1 38.08 9.59 -6.74
N THR A 2 37.71 8.41 -6.24
CA THR A 2 36.72 7.52 -6.86
C THR A 2 35.66 7.27 -5.79
N ALA A 3 34.47 7.85 -5.98
CA ALA A 3 33.33 7.62 -5.11
C ALA A 3 32.58 6.38 -5.63
N THR A 4 32.62 5.32 -4.84
CA THR A 4 31.81 4.12 -5.00
C THR A 4 30.37 4.47 -4.67
N ALA A 5 29.49 4.45 -5.68
CA ALA A 5 28.05 4.50 -5.48
C ALA A 5 27.58 3.15 -4.93
N ILE A 6 27.10 3.15 -3.69
CA ILE A 6 26.41 2.01 -3.09
C ILE A 6 25.00 2.00 -3.67
N ALA A 7 24.74 1.05 -4.57
CA ALA A 7 23.39 0.71 -4.99
C ALA A 7 22.65 0.08 -3.80
N VAL A 8 21.78 0.85 -3.15
CA VAL A 8 20.81 0.29 -2.21
C VAL A 8 19.65 -0.23 -3.05
N GLY A 9 19.56 -1.57 -3.10
CA GLY A 9 18.61 -2.31 -3.92
C GLY A 9 17.16 -1.98 -3.59
N SER A 10 16.36 -1.87 -4.65
CA SER A 10 14.91 -1.84 -4.64
C SER A 10 14.34 -3.03 -3.87
N ALA A 11 13.55 -2.76 -2.83
CA ALA A 11 12.63 -3.70 -2.23
C ALA A 11 11.22 -3.11 -2.28
N MET A 12 10.62 -3.09 -3.47
CA MET A 12 9.19 -2.84 -3.66
C MET A 12 8.44 -4.14 -3.38
N LEU A 13 8.15 -4.39 -2.10
CA LEU A 13 7.27 -5.48 -1.67
C LEU A 13 5.86 -4.89 -1.51
N VAL A 14 5.08 -4.90 -2.60
CA VAL A 14 3.64 -4.64 -2.51
C VAL A 14 3.04 -5.80 -1.72
N MET A 15 2.71 -5.55 -0.46
CA MET A 15 2.15 -6.55 0.45
C MET A 15 0.69 -6.82 0.04
N MET A 16 0.50 -7.86 -0.79
CA MET A 16 -0.80 -8.35 -1.23
C MET A 16 -1.59 -8.87 -0.03
N ASP A 17 -2.84 -8.43 0.18
CA ASP A 17 -3.74 -9.00 1.19
C ASP A 17 -4.61 -10.14 0.61
N ILE A 18 -5.23 -10.93 1.49
CA ILE A 18 -6.00 -12.13 1.12
C ILE A 18 -7.20 -11.80 0.23
N ALA A 19 -7.91 -10.70 0.49
CA ALA A 19 -9.07 -10.31 -0.30
C ALA A 19 -8.64 -9.87 -1.71
N THR A 20 -7.55 -9.11 -1.82
CA THR A 20 -6.95 -8.74 -3.11
C THR A 20 -6.45 -9.98 -3.87
N ALA A 21 -5.85 -10.96 -3.17
CA ALA A 21 -5.39 -12.21 -3.80
C ALA A 21 -6.54 -13.05 -4.36
N LEU A 22 -7.66 -13.17 -3.63
CA LEU A 22 -8.88 -13.81 -4.14
C LEU A 22 -9.48 -13.04 -5.32
N GLY A 23 -9.50 -11.71 -5.25
CA GLY A 23 -9.97 -10.85 -6.34
C GLY A 23 -9.17 -11.01 -7.63
N VAL A 24 -7.85 -11.16 -7.56
CA VAL A 24 -7.00 -11.44 -8.74
C VAL A 24 -7.34 -12.78 -9.40
N LEU A 25 -7.76 -13.78 -8.62
CA LEU A 25 -8.22 -15.08 -9.12
C LEU A 25 -9.71 -15.08 -9.50
N GLY A 26 -10.43 -13.99 -9.26
CA GLY A 26 -11.88 -13.89 -9.49
C GLY A 26 -12.71 -14.76 -8.53
N LEU A 27 -12.17 -15.00 -7.33
CA LEU A 27 -12.77 -15.84 -6.29
C LEU A 27 -13.34 -15.02 -5.14
N ASN A 28 -14.30 -15.61 -4.43
CA ASN A 28 -14.82 -15.08 -3.18
C ASN A 28 -14.14 -15.77 -1.98
N HIS A 29 -14.46 -15.31 -0.77
CA HIS A 29 -13.91 -15.85 0.49
C HIS A 29 -14.46 -17.23 0.88
N GLU A 30 -15.52 -17.70 0.21
CA GLU A 30 -16.11 -19.01 0.41
C GLU A 30 -15.47 -20.08 -0.49
N ALA A 31 -14.58 -19.68 -1.39
CA ALA A 31 -13.91 -20.56 -2.33
C ALA A 31 -13.09 -21.65 -1.60
N ASP A 32 -13.21 -22.88 -2.05
CA ASP A 32 -12.40 -23.96 -1.52
C ASP A 32 -11.01 -24.02 -2.19
N TRP A 33 -10.08 -24.77 -1.59
CA TRP A 33 -8.72 -24.88 -2.13
C TRP A 33 -8.64 -25.56 -3.51
N THR A 34 -9.62 -26.38 -3.85
CA THR A 34 -9.71 -27.01 -5.17
C THR A 34 -10.08 -25.96 -6.22
N GLU A 35 -10.98 -25.06 -5.87
CA GLU A 35 -11.41 -23.91 -6.68
C GLU A 35 -10.28 -22.90 -6.87
N VAL A 36 -9.53 -22.57 -5.81
CA VAL A 36 -8.32 -21.72 -5.86
C VAL A 36 -7.31 -22.26 -6.87
N ARG A 37 -6.99 -23.57 -6.80
CA ARG A 37 -6.05 -24.19 -7.74
C ARG A 37 -6.61 -24.28 -9.16
N ALA A 38 -7.91 -24.51 -9.32
CA ALA A 38 -8.53 -24.56 -10.64
C ALA A 38 -8.50 -23.20 -11.34
N MET A 39 -8.82 -22.13 -10.61
CA MET A 39 -8.81 -20.76 -11.10
C MET A 39 -7.39 -20.25 -11.36
N HIS A 40 -6.42 -20.57 -10.51
CA HIS A 40 -5.00 -20.26 -10.77
C HIS A 40 -4.52 -20.89 -12.08
N ARG A 41 -4.76 -22.20 -12.29
CA ARG A 41 -4.40 -22.87 -13.54
C ARG A 41 -5.10 -22.26 -14.75
N ALA A 42 -6.38 -21.91 -14.62
CA ALA A 42 -7.14 -21.27 -15.70
C ALA A 42 -6.61 -19.85 -15.99
N ALA A 43 -6.27 -19.08 -14.97
CA ALA A 43 -5.75 -17.73 -15.08
C ALA A 43 -4.36 -17.71 -15.73
N ILE A 44 -3.45 -18.60 -15.33
CA ILE A 44 -2.12 -18.73 -15.93
C ILE A 44 -2.19 -19.17 -17.40
N ARG A 45 -3.11 -20.09 -17.76
CA ARG A 45 -3.31 -20.45 -19.17
C ARG A 45 -3.87 -19.30 -20.00
N ARG A 46 -4.71 -18.44 -19.42
CA ARG A 46 -5.28 -17.26 -20.09
C ARG A 46 -4.28 -16.10 -20.18
N SER A 47 -3.31 -16.01 -19.28
CA SER A 47 -2.25 -14.99 -19.32
C SER A 47 -1.06 -15.39 -20.20
N HIS A 48 -1.18 -16.46 -21.01
CA HIS A 48 -0.10 -16.93 -21.88
C HIS A 48 0.23 -15.89 -22.98
N PRO A 49 1.51 -15.57 -23.20
CA PRO A 49 1.92 -14.55 -24.18
C PRO A 49 1.52 -14.90 -25.62
N ASP A 50 1.41 -16.19 -25.97
CA ASP A 50 0.96 -16.62 -27.32
C ASP A 50 -0.52 -16.31 -27.62
N ALA A 51 -1.30 -15.87 -26.63
CA ALA A 51 -2.69 -15.42 -26.78
C ALA A 51 -2.86 -13.90 -26.57
N GLY A 52 -1.77 -13.13 -26.49
CA GLY A 52 -1.78 -11.69 -26.19
C GLY A 52 -1.79 -11.34 -24.70
N GLY A 53 -1.40 -12.29 -23.82
CA GLY A 53 -1.32 -12.08 -22.37
C GLY A 53 -0.10 -11.26 -21.93
N SER A 54 -0.20 -10.62 -20.76
CA SER A 54 0.88 -9.84 -20.14
C SER A 54 1.67 -10.69 -19.13
N THR A 55 3.00 -10.66 -19.22
CA THR A 55 3.92 -11.26 -18.24
C THR A 55 3.74 -10.68 -16.85
N ASP A 56 3.41 -9.39 -16.74
CA ASP A 56 3.15 -8.72 -15.47
C ASP A 56 1.87 -9.24 -14.82
N ARG A 57 0.86 -9.56 -15.64
CA ARG A 57 -0.38 -10.19 -15.16
C ARG A 57 -0.15 -11.62 -14.68
N ALA A 58 0.72 -12.38 -15.33
CA ALA A 58 1.11 -13.70 -14.86
C ALA A 58 1.87 -13.63 -13.52
N ALA A 59 2.76 -12.64 -13.34
CA ALA A 59 3.46 -12.39 -12.09
C ALA A 59 2.48 -12.05 -10.95
N GLN A 60 1.50 -11.19 -11.21
CA GLN A 60 0.45 -10.83 -10.23
C GLN A 60 -0.40 -12.05 -9.82
N ILE A 61 -0.78 -12.91 -10.78
CA ILE A 61 -1.53 -14.15 -10.51
C ILE A 61 -0.71 -15.11 -9.64
N ASN A 62 0.60 -15.23 -9.88
CA ASN A 62 1.48 -16.09 -9.09
C ASN A 62 1.68 -15.56 -7.67
N GLN A 63 1.82 -14.24 -7.50
CA GLN A 63 1.89 -13.61 -6.19
C GLN A 63 0.61 -13.83 -5.37
N ALA A 64 -0.56 -13.68 -6.00
CA ALA A 64 -1.85 -13.96 -5.37
C ALA A 64 -1.95 -15.42 -4.91
N PHE A 65 -1.56 -16.37 -5.76
CA PHE A 65 -1.59 -17.80 -5.42
C PHE A 65 -0.61 -18.15 -4.29
N GLY A 66 0.61 -17.61 -4.31
CA GLY A 66 1.63 -17.85 -3.28
C GLY A 66 1.17 -17.39 -1.89
N LEU A 67 0.48 -16.25 -1.80
CA LEU A 67 -0.12 -15.80 -0.54
C LEU A 67 -1.20 -16.77 -0.05
N LEU A 68 -2.12 -17.17 -0.93
CA LEU A 68 -3.20 -18.10 -0.57
C LEU A 68 -2.65 -19.47 -0.15
N GLU A 69 -1.58 -19.94 -0.79
CA GLU A 69 -0.88 -21.16 -0.41
C GLU A 69 -0.24 -21.03 0.98
N GLN A 70 0.40 -19.89 1.27
CA GLN A 70 1.03 -19.63 2.56
C GLN A 70 0.01 -19.58 3.71
N VAL A 71 -1.12 -18.88 3.53
CA VAL A 71 -2.13 -18.72 4.59
C VAL A 71 -2.98 -19.98 4.81
N THR A 72 -3.15 -20.82 3.79
CA THR A 72 -3.88 -22.09 3.90
C THR A 72 -2.98 -23.30 4.16
N ASN A 73 -1.65 -23.10 4.25
CA ASN A 73 -0.66 -24.18 4.33
C ASN A 73 -0.87 -25.22 3.20
N GLY A 74 -0.99 -24.74 1.96
CA GLY A 74 -1.27 -25.58 0.78
C GLY A 74 -2.66 -26.21 0.79
N GLY A 75 -3.65 -25.53 1.38
CA GLY A 75 -5.03 -26.00 1.49
C GLY A 75 -5.33 -26.96 2.63
N ARG A 76 -4.41 -27.11 3.60
CA ARG A 76 -4.63 -27.90 4.81
C ARG A 76 -5.54 -27.19 5.81
N ASN A 77 -5.53 -25.87 5.80
CA ASN A 77 -6.44 -25.03 6.57
C ASN A 77 -7.47 -24.36 5.65
N PRO A 78 -8.71 -24.13 6.14
CA PRO A 78 -9.68 -23.35 5.39
C PRO A 78 -9.16 -21.93 5.16
N LEU A 79 -9.67 -21.26 4.10
CA LEU A 79 -9.39 -19.85 3.91
C LEU A 79 -9.76 -19.09 5.19
N PRO A 80 -8.87 -18.22 5.70
CA PRO A 80 -9.19 -17.42 6.86
C PRO A 80 -10.45 -16.59 6.55
N PRO A 81 -11.45 -16.53 7.45
CA PRO A 81 -12.62 -15.71 7.25
C PRO A 81 -12.18 -14.26 7.01
N PRO A 82 -12.93 -13.47 6.21
CA PRO A 82 -12.61 -12.07 5.96
C PRO A 82 -12.56 -11.37 7.32
N THR A 83 -11.35 -11.23 7.83
CA THR A 83 -11.13 -10.61 9.12
C THR A 83 -11.16 -9.13 8.82
N PRO A 84 -12.01 -8.31 9.48
CA PRO A 84 -11.73 -6.88 9.51
C PRO A 84 -10.30 -6.76 10.04
N ALA A 85 -9.41 -6.21 9.20
CA ALA A 85 -7.97 -6.24 9.34
C ALA A 85 -7.56 -6.21 10.81
N LYS A 86 -7.16 -7.37 11.36
CA LYS A 86 -6.65 -7.43 12.72
C LYS A 86 -5.25 -6.84 12.67
N ASN A 87 -5.18 -5.59 13.09
CA ASN A 87 -3.98 -4.80 13.33
C ASN A 87 -2.84 -5.71 13.78
N SER A 88 -1.80 -5.78 12.94
CA SER A 88 -0.53 -6.41 13.29
C SER A 88 0.05 -5.68 14.51
N SER A 89 -0.15 -6.25 15.70
CA SER A 89 0.57 -5.82 16.89
C SER A 89 2.06 -6.08 16.68
N GLY A 90 2.86 -5.02 16.81
CA GLY A 90 4.26 -5.14 17.26
C GLY A 90 5.36 -4.80 16.25
N LEU A 91 5.10 -3.95 15.26
CA LEU A 91 6.15 -3.20 14.56
C LEU A 91 5.68 -1.75 14.37
N PRO A 92 6.60 -0.76 14.24
CA PRO A 92 6.21 0.59 13.81
C PRO A 92 5.29 0.47 12.61
N ASN A 93 4.16 1.18 12.66
CA ASN A 93 3.05 1.06 11.72
C ASN A 93 3.48 1.72 10.40
N GLU A 94 4.35 1.02 9.64
CA GLU A 94 4.74 1.42 8.29
C GLU A 94 3.55 1.13 7.38
N GLY A 95 2.97 2.21 6.85
CA GLY A 95 1.95 2.15 5.83
C GLY A 95 2.57 1.71 4.52
N SER A 96 1.84 0.87 3.79
CA SER A 96 2.26 0.46 2.45
C SER A 96 2.58 1.70 1.61
N PRO A 97 3.72 1.74 0.88
CA PRO A 97 4.02 2.83 -0.01
C PRO A 97 2.91 2.96 -1.06
N ALA A 98 2.38 4.17 -1.22
CA ALA A 98 1.43 4.49 -2.27
C ALA A 98 2.17 5.19 -3.41
N THR A 99 1.87 4.80 -4.64
CA THR A 99 2.35 5.49 -5.83
C THR A 99 1.36 6.56 -6.23
N VAL A 100 1.80 7.80 -6.32
CA VAL A 100 0.98 8.93 -6.77
C VAL A 100 1.36 9.30 -8.19
N PHE A 101 0.37 9.32 -9.08
CA PHE A 101 0.49 9.75 -10.47
C PHE A 101 -0.23 11.09 -10.63
N GLY A 102 0.43 12.11 -11.18
CA GLY A 102 -0.23 13.40 -11.47
C GLY A 102 0.63 14.65 -11.26
N THR A 103 1.77 14.56 -10.58
CA THR A 103 2.66 15.71 -10.33
C THR A 103 4.03 15.49 -11.00
N ASP A 104 4.57 16.55 -11.60
CA ASP A 104 5.88 16.50 -12.27
C ASP A 104 7.06 16.65 -11.31
N SER A 105 6.80 17.15 -10.09
CA SER A 105 7.81 17.45 -9.08
C SER A 105 7.47 16.83 -7.71
N PRO A 106 8.41 16.10 -7.08
CA PRO A 106 8.27 15.63 -5.69
C PRO A 106 8.02 16.75 -4.67
N ALA A 107 8.66 17.90 -4.85
CA ALA A 107 8.47 19.06 -3.97
C ALA A 107 7.07 19.65 -4.09
N GLU A 108 6.53 19.70 -5.31
CA GLU A 108 5.16 20.14 -5.56
C GLU A 108 4.15 19.16 -4.97
N LEU A 109 4.39 17.86 -5.11
CA LEU A 109 3.57 16.82 -4.48
C LEU A 109 3.55 16.97 -2.96
N LEU A 110 4.71 17.19 -2.33
CA LEU A 110 4.80 17.39 -0.88
C LEU A 110 3.96 18.60 -0.43
N LEU A 111 4.08 19.72 -1.13
CA LEU A 111 3.31 20.94 -0.82
C LEU A 111 1.80 20.76 -1.03
N LEU A 112 1.41 20.02 -2.07
CA LEU A 112 0.01 19.66 -2.30
C LEU A 112 -0.53 18.75 -1.19
N LEU A 113 0.24 17.75 -0.78
CA LEU A 113 -0.10 16.86 0.32
C LEU A 113 -0.16 17.59 1.66
N ALA A 114 0.73 18.55 1.92
CA ALA A 114 0.67 19.41 3.10
C ALA A 114 -0.63 20.23 3.11
N GLY A 115 -0.99 20.81 1.96
CA GLY A 115 -2.25 21.53 1.79
C GLY A 115 -3.49 20.67 2.05
N VAL A 116 -3.45 19.37 1.71
CA VAL A 116 -4.53 18.42 2.02
C VAL A 116 -4.45 17.95 3.48
N GLY A 117 -3.25 17.84 4.02
CA GLY A 117 -2.98 17.47 5.41
C GLY A 117 -3.72 18.36 6.39
N HIS A 118 -3.82 19.66 6.12
CA HIS A 118 -4.63 20.60 6.91
C HIS A 118 -6.12 20.27 7.00
N ASP A 119 -6.68 19.51 6.04
CA ASP A 119 -8.08 19.07 6.11
C ASP A 119 -8.24 17.77 6.92
N VAL A 120 -7.17 16.98 7.04
CA VAL A 120 -7.15 15.68 7.72
C VAL A 120 -6.73 15.83 9.18
N GLY A 121 -5.87 16.80 9.48
CA GLY A 121 -5.33 17.04 10.80
C GLY A 121 -4.48 18.30 10.88
N GLU A 122 -3.64 18.37 11.91
CA GLU A 122 -2.74 19.50 12.14
C GLU A 122 -1.37 19.21 11.52
N VAL A 123 -0.96 19.99 10.52
CA VAL A 123 0.38 19.88 9.93
C VAL A 123 1.39 20.51 10.88
N VAL A 124 2.35 19.70 11.34
CA VAL A 124 3.36 20.10 12.33
C VAL A 124 4.65 20.54 11.65
N SER A 125 5.04 19.84 10.59
CA SER A 125 6.29 20.07 9.88
C SER A 125 6.15 19.76 8.40
N VAL A 126 6.82 20.57 7.58
CA VAL A 126 6.99 20.35 6.14
C VAL A 126 8.44 20.62 5.79
N ASP A 127 9.20 19.58 5.50
CA ASP A 127 10.59 19.67 5.05
C ASP A 127 10.69 19.27 3.58
N VAL A 128 10.75 20.30 2.73
CA VAL A 128 10.86 20.14 1.27
C VAL A 128 12.21 19.56 0.86
N GLN A 129 13.27 19.74 1.66
CA GLN A 129 14.60 19.21 1.31
C GLN A 129 14.70 17.72 1.57
N SER A 130 14.11 17.23 2.67
CA SER A 130 14.09 15.79 2.99
C SER A 130 12.89 15.06 2.41
N GLY A 131 11.89 15.77 1.87
CA GLY A 131 10.66 15.17 1.35
C GLY A 131 9.73 14.68 2.46
N LEU A 132 9.87 15.21 3.68
CA LEU A 132 9.14 14.78 4.86
C LEU A 132 8.02 15.76 5.22
N LEU A 133 6.87 15.22 5.57
CA LEU A 133 5.70 15.95 6.05
C LEU A 133 5.14 15.23 7.28
N GLU A 134 4.93 15.96 8.37
CA GLU A 134 4.40 15.43 9.62
C GLU A 134 3.05 16.06 9.96
N ILE A 135 2.07 15.22 10.27
CA ILE A 135 0.68 15.62 10.52
C ILE A 135 0.18 14.94 11.79
N ILE A 136 -0.32 15.69 12.77
CA ILE A 136 -1.10 15.12 13.87
C ILE A 136 -2.51 14.83 13.37
N VAL A 137 -2.92 13.57 13.49
CA VAL A 137 -4.22 13.06 13.05
C VAL A 137 -4.99 12.44 14.20
N GLY A 138 -6.31 12.43 14.06
CA GLY A 138 -7.21 11.93 15.09
C GLY A 138 -7.53 12.97 16.16
N SER A 139 -8.10 12.51 17.27
CA SER A 139 -8.51 13.36 18.40
C SER A 139 -8.39 12.54 19.68
N GLU A 140 -8.21 13.21 20.82
CA GLU A 140 -8.11 12.52 22.11
C GLU A 140 -9.28 11.54 22.33
N PRO A 141 -9.02 10.33 22.87
CA PRO A 141 -7.73 9.81 23.33
C PRO A 141 -6.89 9.09 22.24
N ARG A 142 -7.31 9.14 20.97
CA ARG A 142 -6.74 8.41 19.82
C ARG A 142 -5.95 9.35 18.89
N ILE A 143 -4.95 10.03 19.43
CA ILE A 143 -4.06 10.91 18.65
C ILE A 143 -2.91 10.09 18.07
N ALA A 144 -2.52 10.37 16.83
CA ALA A 144 -1.32 9.85 16.21
C ALA A 144 -0.60 10.91 15.37
N GLN A 145 0.69 10.69 15.15
CA GLN A 145 1.49 11.42 14.18
C GLN A 145 1.62 10.58 12.90
N LEU A 146 1.15 11.12 11.79
CA LEU A 146 1.37 10.59 10.44
C LEU A 146 2.61 11.27 9.85
N THR A 147 3.61 10.49 9.50
CA THR A 147 4.75 10.93 8.70
C THR A 147 4.54 10.49 7.25
N VAL A 148 4.70 11.43 6.33
CA VAL A 148 4.61 11.25 4.89
C VAL A 148 6.01 11.48 4.32
N ALA A 149 6.56 10.48 3.64
CA ALA A 149 7.87 10.55 3.00
C ALA A 149 7.70 10.46 1.49
N VAL A 150 7.96 11.56 0.80
CA VAL A 150 7.90 11.65 -0.66
C VAL A 150 9.27 11.33 -1.23
N GLY A 151 9.34 10.25 -2.00
CA GLY A 151 10.55 9.82 -2.69
C GLY A 151 10.80 10.57 -3.99
N GLU A 152 11.86 10.17 -4.70
CA GLU A 152 12.20 10.72 -6.00
C GLU A 152 11.19 10.32 -7.08
N ARG A 153 11.16 11.10 -8.16
CA ARG A 153 10.38 10.73 -9.34
C ARG A 153 11.06 9.61 -10.09
N THR A 154 10.30 8.55 -10.34
CA THR A 154 10.70 7.42 -11.18
C THR A 154 9.84 7.35 -12.45
N LYS A 155 10.20 6.44 -13.36
CA LYS A 155 9.38 6.11 -14.54
C LYS A 155 7.96 5.61 -14.15
N ASP A 156 7.83 5.06 -12.94
CA ASP A 156 6.61 4.49 -12.40
C ASP A 156 5.85 5.51 -11.53
N GLY A 157 6.24 6.80 -11.54
CA GLY A 157 5.64 7.86 -10.74
C GLY A 157 6.48 8.26 -9.53
N ILE A 158 5.87 9.04 -8.63
CA ILE A 158 6.50 9.44 -7.36
C ILE A 158 6.02 8.48 -6.27
N SER A 159 6.95 7.82 -5.60
CA SER A 159 6.65 6.94 -4.48
C SER A 159 6.44 7.76 -3.22
N VAL A 160 5.39 7.46 -2.46
CA VAL A 160 5.12 8.09 -1.16
C VAL A 160 4.98 7.00 -0.12
N ALA A 161 5.81 7.04 0.92
CA ALA A 161 5.72 6.15 2.06
C ALA A 161 5.02 6.86 3.23
N PHE A 162 4.31 6.08 4.05
CA PHE A 162 3.58 6.60 5.20
C PHE A 162 3.99 5.83 6.44
N THR A 163 4.11 6.51 7.57
CA THR A 163 4.24 5.85 8.86
C THR A 163 3.32 6.54 9.86
N LEU A 164 2.76 5.77 10.80
CA LEU A 164 1.85 6.29 11.81
C LEU A 164 2.34 5.90 13.20
N GLU A 165 2.61 6.89 14.03
CA GLU A 165 3.02 6.75 15.41
C GLU A 165 1.90 7.15 16.36
N SER A 166 1.62 6.33 17.38
CA SER A 166 0.60 6.65 18.39
C SER A 166 1.14 7.68 19.38
N LEU A 167 0.39 8.77 19.60
CA LEU A 167 0.68 9.77 20.63
C LEU A 167 -0.32 9.72 21.80
N GLY A 168 -1.50 9.14 21.57
CA GLY A 168 -2.57 9.03 22.55
C GLY A 168 -2.48 7.78 23.44
N VAL A 169 -3.32 7.76 24.47
CA VAL A 169 -3.45 6.63 25.42
C VAL A 169 -4.33 5.49 24.87
N ALA A 170 -5.07 5.75 23.79
CA ALA A 170 -5.89 4.75 23.10
C ALA A 170 -5.33 4.49 21.69
N ALA A 171 -5.59 3.28 21.17
CA ALA A 171 -5.12 2.87 19.86
C ALA A 171 -5.55 3.88 18.77
N PRO A 172 -4.62 4.36 17.93
CA PRO A 172 -4.93 5.35 16.91
C PRO A 172 -5.76 4.73 15.79
N PRO A 173 -6.38 5.56 14.93
CA PRO A 173 -7.03 5.08 13.71
C PRO A 173 -6.05 4.24 12.88
N PRO A 174 -6.52 3.18 12.20
CA PRO A 174 -5.66 2.40 11.30
C PRO A 174 -5.01 3.33 10.25
N ILE A 175 -3.70 3.16 10.03
CA ILE A 175 -2.96 4.00 9.08
C ILE A 175 -3.58 3.99 7.68
N GLY A 176 -4.11 2.84 7.23
CA GLY A 176 -4.80 2.74 5.95
C GLY A 176 -6.04 3.63 5.83
N GLU A 177 -6.77 3.86 6.92
CA GLU A 177 -7.93 4.77 6.90
C GLU A 177 -7.48 6.22 6.74
N VAL A 178 -6.44 6.62 7.48
CA VAL A 178 -5.87 7.98 7.43
C VAL A 178 -5.28 8.26 6.04
N VAL A 179 -4.50 7.33 5.50
CA VAL A 179 -3.89 7.46 4.18
C VAL A 179 -4.95 7.50 3.08
N ASN A 180 -5.97 6.63 3.14
CA ASN A 180 -7.05 6.63 2.16
C ASN A 180 -7.85 7.94 2.19
N ASP A 181 -8.08 8.53 3.36
CA ASP A 181 -8.75 9.82 3.47
C ASP A 181 -7.89 10.95 2.87
N LEU A 182 -6.59 10.99 3.18
CA LEU A 182 -5.64 11.94 2.61
C LEU A 182 -5.59 11.86 1.08
N LEU A 183 -5.43 10.66 0.52
CA LEU A 183 -5.35 10.45 -0.93
C LEU A 183 -6.68 10.75 -1.63
N ARG A 184 -7.82 10.38 -1.02
CA ARG A 184 -9.15 10.71 -1.56
C ARG A 184 -9.34 12.22 -1.68
N ARG A 185 -8.98 12.98 -0.65
CA ARG A 185 -9.08 14.45 -0.64
C ARG A 185 -8.12 15.09 -1.64
N HIS A 186 -6.91 14.54 -1.79
CA HIS A 186 -5.98 14.97 -2.82
C HIS A 186 -6.58 14.79 -4.22
N HIS A 187 -7.10 13.61 -4.54
CA HIS A 187 -7.72 13.33 -5.84
C HIS A 187 -8.90 14.27 -6.13
N ALA A 188 -9.78 14.48 -5.15
CA ALA A 188 -10.92 15.39 -5.29
C ALA A 188 -10.53 16.85 -5.55
N ARG A 189 -9.32 17.27 -5.16
CA ARG A 189 -8.78 18.61 -5.46
C ARG A 189 -8.14 18.71 -6.85
N GLN A 190 -7.65 17.60 -7.41
CA GLN A 190 -7.08 17.56 -8.76
C GLN A 190 -8.15 17.64 -9.86
N GLU A 191 -9.39 17.23 -9.56
CA GLU A 191 -10.52 17.23 -10.50
C GLU A 191 -11.30 18.57 -10.55
N ARG A 192 -10.82 19.62 -9.89
CA ARG A 192 -11.44 20.96 -9.84
C ARG A 192 -10.65 21.97 -10.65
#